data_AF-A0A3G5UCX0-F1
#
_entry.id   AF-A0A3G5UCX0-F1
#
_cell.length_a   1.000
_cell.length_b   1.000
_cell.length_c   1.000
_cell.angle_alpha   90.00
_cell.angle_beta   90.00
_cell.angle_gamma   90.00
#
_symmetry.space_group_name_H-M   'P 1'
#
loop_
_entity.id
_entity.type
_entity.pdbx_description
1 polymer ?
#
loop_
_entity_poly.entity_id
_entity_poly.type
_entity_poly.pdbx_seq_one_letter_code
_entity_poly.pdbx_strand_id
1 'polypeptide(L)' 'MKNITAKDLFFCYDKRVAKYLRYDKDMEFITKAYTRDGKEFWLFNKTSELDKALKEYNR' A
#
# COMPACT_ATOMS: atom_id res chain seq x y z
N MET A 1 13.57 18.87 -5.39
CA MET A 1 12.91 17.76 -4.65
C MET A 1 11.48 17.66 -5.14
N LYS A 2 10.98 16.46 -5.47
CA LYS A 2 9.60 16.28 -5.90
C LYS A 2 8.70 16.28 -4.66
N ASN A 3 7.69 17.14 -4.63
CA ASN A 3 6.72 17.15 -3.54
C ASN A 3 5.81 15.94 -3.68
N ILE A 4 5.83 15.05 -2.68
CA ILE A 4 4.93 13.90 -2.61
C ILE A 4 3.56 14.41 -2.16
N THR A 5 2.52 14.04 -2.89
CA THR A 5 1.13 14.35 -2.56
C THR A 5 0.36 13.07 -2.24
N ALA A 6 -0.85 13.20 -1.70
CA ALA A 6 -1.73 12.06 -1.47
C ALA A 6 -2.02 11.23 -2.74
N LYS A 7 -1.91 11.83 -3.93
CA LYS A 7 -2.12 11.11 -5.20
C LYS A 7 -1.01 10.11 -5.49
N ASP A 8 0.20 10.35 -4.98
CA ASP A 8 1.37 9.49 -5.13
C ASP A 8 1.40 8.34 -4.11
N LEU A 9 0.38 8.25 -3.24
CA LEU A 9 0.30 7.29 -2.15
C LEU A 9 -0.88 6.35 -2.31
N PHE A 10 -0.69 5.11 -1.88
CA PHE A 10 -1.73 4.08 -1.83
C PHE A 10 -2.02 3.72 -0.38
N PHE A 11 -3.23 4.03 0.07
CA PHE A 11 -3.74 3.65 1.38
C PHE A 11 -4.41 2.28 1.27
N CYS A 12 -3.75 1.25 1.78
CA CYS A 12 -4.25 -0.11 1.83
C CYS A 12 -4.93 -0.36 3.18
N TYR A 13 -6.22 -0.64 3.17
CA TYR A 13 -6.98 -1.02 4.39
C TYR A 13 -7.24 -2.53 4.48
N ASP A 14 -6.96 -3.27 3.41
CA ASP A 14 -7.11 -4.73 3.39
C ASP A 14 -5.82 -5.39 3.88
N LYS A 15 -5.92 -6.10 5.01
CA LYS A 15 -4.78 -6.78 5.64
C LYS A 15 -4.20 -7.90 4.78
N ARG A 16 -5.00 -8.59 3.96
CA ARG A 16 -4.51 -9.66 3.07
C ARG A 16 -3.71 -9.05 1.92
N VAL A 17 -4.22 -7.99 1.31
CA VAL A 17 -3.51 -7.24 0.27
C VAL A 17 -2.19 -6.68 0.82
N ALA A 18 -2.20 -6.04 1.99
CA ALA A 18 -0.98 -5.50 2.59
C ALA A 18 0.08 -6.58 2.87
N LYS A 19 -0.35 -7.76 3.35
CA LYS A 19 0.54 -8.91 3.54
C LYS A 19 1.11 -9.44 2.22
N TYR A 20 0.27 -9.62 1.21
CA TYR A 20 0.72 -10.03 -0.12
C TYR A 20 1.75 -9.06 -0.70
N LEU A 21 1.48 -7.75 -0.63
CA LEU A 21 2.42 -6.73 -1.09
C LEU A 21 3.75 -6.80 -0.33
N ARG A 22 3.72 -6.93 1.01
CA ARG A 22 4.95 -6.93 1.80
C ARG A 22 5.75 -8.23 1.71
N TYR A 23 5.09 -9.38 1.81
CA TYR A 23 5.77 -10.66 1.99
C TYR A 23 5.94 -11.42 0.67
N ASP A 24 4.99 -11.30 -0.26
CA ASP A 24 5.02 -12.06 -1.52
C ASP A 24 5.65 -11.24 -2.65
N LYS A 25 5.54 -9.91 -2.58
CA LYS A 25 6.11 -8.97 -3.58
C LYS A 25 7.27 -8.13 -3.05
N ASP A 26 7.65 -8.35 -1.79
CA ASP A 26 8.74 -7.65 -1.10
C ASP A 26 8.65 -6.11 -1.20
N MET A 27 7.43 -5.56 -1.19
CA MET A 27 7.19 -4.12 -1.23
C MET A 27 7.15 -3.55 0.18
N GLU A 28 8.03 -2.58 0.46
CA GLU A 28 8.00 -1.85 1.73
C GLU A 28 6.85 -0.84 1.77
N PHE A 29 6.17 -0.81 2.91
CA PHE A 29 5.25 0.28 3.22
C PHE A 29 6.01 1.43 3.88
N ILE A 30 5.62 2.66 3.59
CA ILE A 30 6.12 3.88 4.23
C ILE A 30 5.71 3.88 5.71
N THR A 31 4.45 3.53 5.97
CA THR A 31 3.95 3.45 7.35
C THR A 31 2.83 2.44 7.49
N LYS A 32 2.63 2.01 8.73
CA LYS A 32 1.51 1.22 9.19
C LYS A 32 0.95 1.91 10.42
N ALA A 33 -0.33 2.26 10.38
CA ALA A 33 -0.96 3.03 11.45
C ALA A 33 -2.45 2.70 11.60
N TYR A 34 -3.09 3.33 12.58
CA TYR A 34 -4.53 3.27 12.79
C TYR A 34 -5.15 4.64 12.51
N THR A 35 -6.30 4.65 11.86
CA THR A 35 -7.15 5.84 11.73
C THR A 35 -7.78 6.21 13.08
N ARG A 36 -8.39 7.39 13.15
CA ARG A 36 -9.11 7.85 14.35
C ARG A 36 -10.26 6.91 14.76
N ASP A 37 -10.91 6.26 13.80
CA ASP A 37 -11.97 5.26 14.04
C ASP A 37 -11.41 3.84 14.28
N GLY A 38 -10.10 3.70 14.46
CA GLY A 38 -9.46 2.43 14.82
C GLY A 38 -9.23 1.46 13.66
N LYS A 39 -9.36 1.91 12.40
CA LYS A 39 -9.08 1.07 11.24
C LYS A 39 -7.58 1.05 10.94
N GLU A 40 -7.03 -0.15 10.83
CA GLU A 40 -5.64 -0.38 10.45
C GLU A 40 -5.43 -0.06 8.97
N PHE A 41 -4.32 0.60 8.62
CA PHE A 41 -3.93 0.81 7.24
C PHE A 41 -2.42 0.76 7.04
N TRP A 42 -2.02 0.48 5.81
CA TRP A 42 -0.66 0.49 5.32
C TRP A 42 -0.53 1.49 4.18
N LEU A 43 0.52 2.28 4.20
CA LEU A 43 0.77 3.31 3.20
C LEU A 43 1.92 2.90 2.29
N PHE A 44 1.67 2.79 1.00
CA PHE A 44 2.68 2.47 0.00
C PHE A 44 2.90 3.65 -0.94
N ASN A 45 4.08 3.75 -1.54
CA ASN A 45 4.27 4.60 -2.72
C ASN A 45 3.51 4.00 -3.89
N LYS A 46 2.82 4.83 -4.68
CA LYS A 46 2.30 4.39 -5.97
C LYS A 46 3.44 4.27 -6.95
N THR A 47 3.64 3.06 -7.44
CA THR A 47 4.60 2.74 -8.49
C THR A 47 3.93 1.83 -9.51
N SER A 48 4.55 1.69 -10.68
CA SER A 48 4.13 0.73 -11.71
C SER A 48 4.08 -0.71 -11.18
N GLU A 49 5.00 -1.06 -10.29
CA GLU A 49 5.12 -2.39 -9.70
C GLU A 49 3.95 -2.65 -8.76
N LEU A 50 3.56 -1.67 -7.93
CA LEU A 50 2.39 -1.77 -7.07
C LEU A 50 1.12 -2.02 -7.89
N ASP A 51 0.89 -1.24 -8.95
CA ASP A 51 -0.28 -1.40 -9.81
C ASP A 51 -0.30 -2.78 -10.48
N LYS A 52 0.86 -3.29 -10.89
CA LYS A 52 0.99 -4.65 -11.45
C LYS A 52 0.65 -5.71 -10.40
N ALA A 53 1.21 -5.60 -9.19
CA ALA A 53 0.95 -6.55 -8.10
C ALA A 53 -0.53 -6.59 -7.71
N LEU A 54 -1.20 -5.45 -7.65
CA LEU A 54 -2.64 -5.35 -7.34
C LEU A 54 -3.50 -6.01 -8.42
N LYS A 55 -3.15 -5.84 -9.70
CA LYS A 55 -3.83 -6.52 -10.83
C LYS A 55 -3.61 -8.03 -10.80
N GLU A 56 -2.44 -8.48 -10.37
CA GLU A 56 -2.15 -9.92 -10.21
C GLU A 56 -2.94 -10.55 -9.06
N TYR A 57 -3.15 -9.81 -7.95
CA TYR A 57 -3.89 -10.29 -6.78
C TYR A 57 -5.40 -10.37 -7.01
N ASN A 58 -5.98 -9.45 -7.79
CA ASN A 58 -7.42 -9.43 -8.12
C ASN A 58 -7.82 -10.47 -9.18
N ARG A 59 -7.01 -11.51 -9.40
CA ARG A 59 -7.36 -12.65 -10.27
C ARG A 59 -8.11 -13.73 -9.52
#